data_AF-A0A292RUL5-F1
#
_entry.id   AF-A0A292RUL5-F1
#
_cell.length_a   1.000
_cell.length_b   1.000
_cell.length_c   1.000
_cell.angle_alpha   90.00
_cell.angle_beta   90.00
_cell.angle_gamma   90.00
#
_symmetry.space_group_name_H-M   'P 1'
#
loop_
_entity.id
_entity.type
_entity.pdbx_description
1 polymer ?
#
loop_
_entity_poly.entity_id
_entity_poly.type
_entity_poly.pdbx_seq_one_letter_code
_entity_poly.pdbx_strand_id
1 'polypeptide(L)' 'MILREYTSQINNSKYPRSTARKIANDLNKNDPLNNYLVSLELGSKRYIIEKFEIRGINR' A
#
# COMPACT_ATOMS: atom_id res chain seq x y z
N MET A 1 -5.77 1.56 6.97
CA MET A 1 -4.57 2.01 7.73
C MET A 1 -3.46 2.36 6.77
N ILE A 2 -2.83 3.53 6.90
CA ILE A 2 -1.69 3.92 6.03
C ILE A 2 -0.41 3.28 6.54
N LEU A 3 0.32 2.60 5.67
CA LEU A 3 1.62 2.01 6.00
C LEU A 3 2.75 3.03 5.77
N ARG A 4 3.11 3.74 6.84
CA ARG A 4 4.14 4.80 6.80
C ARG A 4 5.54 4.25 6.48
N GLU A 5 5.82 3.01 6.85
CA GLU A 5 7.11 2.35 6.56
C GLU A 5 7.41 2.30 5.05
N TYR A 6 6.41 1.96 4.23
CA TYR A 6 6.56 1.93 2.79
C TYR A 6 6.48 3.31 2.16
N THR A 7 5.85 4.28 2.82
CA THR A 7 5.68 5.64 2.29
C THR A 7 7.03 6.30 2.00
N SER A 8 8.00 6.19 2.92
CA SER A 8 9.34 6.74 2.70
C SER A 8 10.10 5.98 1.60
N GLN A 9 10.01 4.64 1.57
CA GLN A 9 10.67 3.82 0.54
C GLN A 9 10.13 4.12 -0.86
N ILE A 10 8.81 4.25 -0.98
CA ILE A 10 8.12 4.50 -2.24
C ILE A 10 8.49 5.88 -2.78
N ASN A 11 8.35 6.93 -1.96
CA ASN A 11 8.49 8.31 -2.44
C ASN A 11 9.93 8.76 -2.65
N ASN A 12 10.90 8.07 -2.05
CA ASN A 12 12.32 8.27 -2.34
C ASN A 12 12.86 7.39 -3.48
N SER A 13 12.02 6.51 -4.06
CA SER A 13 12.43 5.65 -5.17
C SER A 13 12.49 6.44 -6.49
N LYS A 14 13.30 5.95 -7.44
CA LYS A 14 13.37 6.52 -8.81
C LYS A 14 12.01 6.48 -9.52
N TYR A 15 11.14 5.51 -9.19
CA TYR A 15 9.84 5.30 -9.82
C TYR A 15 8.75 5.01 -8.77
N PRO A 16 8.27 6.02 -8.03
CA PRO A 16 7.39 5.83 -6.87
C PRO A 16 6.13 5.03 -7.18
N ARG A 17 5.46 5.32 -8.31
CA ARG A 17 4.25 4.60 -8.74
C ARG A 17 4.50 3.10 -8.93
N SER A 18 5.60 2.76 -9.61
CA SER A 18 5.95 1.36 -9.89
C SER A 18 6.38 0.63 -8.62
N THR A 19 7.14 1.30 -7.75
CA THR A 19 7.52 0.78 -6.43
C THR A 19 6.29 0.51 -5.56
N ALA A 20 5.34 1.46 -5.50
CA ALA A 20 4.11 1.30 -4.73
C ALA A 20 3.28 0.11 -5.23
N ARG A 21 3.12 -0.03 -6.56
CA ARG A 21 2.39 -1.16 -7.15
C ARG A 21 3.03 -2.50 -6.84
N LYS A 22 4.36 -2.58 -6.91
CA LYS A 22 5.09 -3.82 -6.57
C LYS A 22 4.85 -4.20 -5.10
N ILE A 23 5.02 -3.24 -4.19
CA ILE A 23 4.81 -3.45 -2.75
C ILE A 23 3.37 -3.88 -2.46
N ALA A 24 2.37 -3.19 -3.02
CA ALA A 24 0.96 -3.57 -2.83
C ALA A 24 0.69 -5.00 -3.32
N ASN A 25 1.21 -5.38 -4.48
CA ASN A 25 1.04 -6.74 -5.02
C ASN A 25 1.72 -7.80 -4.15
N ASP A 26 2.93 -7.52 -3.65
CA ASP A 26 3.66 -8.44 -2.77
C ASP A 26 2.93 -8.59 -1.42
N LEU A 27 2.40 -7.50 -0.86
CA LEU A 27 1.58 -7.54 0.36
C LEU A 27 0.28 -8.33 0.18
N ASN A 28 -0.46 -8.09 -0.91
CA ASN A 28 -1.70 -8.82 -1.22
C ASN A 28 -1.48 -10.34 -1.42
N LYS A 29 -0.28 -10.75 -1.83
CA LYS A 29 0.05 -12.18 -1.96
C LYS A 29 0.41 -12.84 -0.63
N ASN A 30 1.07 -12.10 0.26
CA ASN A 30 1.62 -12.64 1.51
C ASN A 30 0.66 -12.52 2.70
N ASP A 31 -0.34 -11.66 2.61
CA ASP A 31 -1.33 -11.43 3.67
C ASP A 31 -2.75 -11.54 3.09
N PRO A 32 -3.29 -12.76 2.98
CA PRO A 32 -4.57 -13.02 2.31
C PRO A 32 -5.79 -12.49 3.06
N LEU A 33 -5.63 -12.08 4.33
CA LEU A 33 -6.73 -11.54 5.15
C LEU A 33 -6.91 -10.03 4.96
N ASN A 34 -6.01 -9.39 4.22
CA ASN A 34 -5.98 -7.95 4.05
C ASN A 34 -5.79 -7.59 2.58
N ASN A 35 -6.42 -6.50 2.18
CA ASN A 35 -6.20 -5.89 0.87
C ASN A 35 -5.32 -4.65 1.02
N TYR A 36 -4.39 -4.49 0.09
CA TYR A 36 -3.45 -3.38 0.03
C TYR A 36 -3.63 -2.63 -1.29
N LEU A 37 -3.96 -1.34 -1.19
CA LEU A 37 -4.15 -0.46 -2.35
C LEU A 37 -3.09 0.62 -2.39
N VAL A 38 -2.76 1.03 -3.62
CA VAL A 38 -1.91 2.20 -3.86
C VAL A 38 -2.80 3.42 -3.98
N SER A 39 -2.58 4.40 -3.12
CA SER A 39 -3.30 5.68 -3.14
C SER A 39 -2.33 6.84 -3.35
N LEU A 40 -2.84 7.91 -3.95
CA LEU A 40 -2.11 9.17 -4.13
C LEU A 40 -2.63 10.16 -3.10
N GLU A 41 -1.78 10.58 -2.18
CA GLU A 41 -2.11 11.61 -1.19
C GLU A 41 -2.33 12.95 -1.91
N LEU A 42 -3.58 13.43 -1.85
CA LEU A 42 -3.99 14.68 -2.49
C LEU A 42 -3.22 15.86 -1.86
N GLY A 43 -2.60 16.68 -2.70
CA GLY A 43 -1.82 17.84 -2.29
C GLY A 43 -0.30 17.63 -2.20
N SER A 44 0.18 16.39 -2.00
CA SER A 44 1.62 16.12 -1.85
C SER A 44 2.24 15.34 -3.02
N LYS A 45 1.42 14.83 -3.96
CA LYS A 45 1.82 13.89 -5.03
C LYS A 45 2.55 12.64 -4.49
N ARG A 46 2.33 12.29 -3.22
CA ARG A 46 2.97 11.14 -2.58
C ARG A 46 2.15 9.88 -2.77
N TYR A 47 2.82 8.79 -3.10
CA TYR A 47 2.21 7.47 -3.15
C TYR A 47 2.25 6.83 -1.77
N ILE A 48 1.12 6.28 -1.33
CA ILE A 48 0.96 5.60 -0.05
C ILE A 48 0.36 4.20 -0.28
N ILE A 49 0.56 3.32 0.69
CA ILE A 49 -0.10 2.02 0.73
C ILE A 49 -1.19 2.09 1.81
N GLU A 50 -2.42 1.80 1.41
CA GLU A 50 -3.57 1.72 2.29
C GLU A 50 -3.92 0.24 2.50
N LYS A 51 -3.86 -0.19 3.76
CA LYS A 51 -4.34 -1.49 4.22
C LYS A 51 -5.83 -1.42 4.52
N PHE A 52 -6.59 -2.33 3.94
CA PHE A 52 -8.00 -2.60 4.19
C PHE A 52 -8.11 -4.00 4.78
N GLU A 53 -8.58 -4.10 6.02
CA GLU A 53 -8.87 -5.40 6.61
C GLU A 53 -10.14 -5.95 5.95
N ILE A 54 -10.04 -7.07 5.23
CA ILE A 54 -11.24 -7.81 4.86
C ILE A 54 -11.57 -8.69 6.06
N ARG A 55 -12.30 -8.15 7.03
CA ARG A 55 -12.93 -8.97 8.06
C ARG A 55 -14.09 -9.77 7.45
N GLY A 56 -13.74 -10.90 6.85
CA GLY A 56 -14.59 -12.08 6.69
C GLY A 56 -13.73 -13.27 7.10
N ILE A 57 -13.84 -13.79 8.32
CA ILE A 57 -15.06 -14.42 8.83
C ILE A 57 -15.40 -13.84 10.22
N ASN A 58 -16.47 -13.03 10.30
CA ASN A 58 -17.38 -13.18 11.44
C ASN A 58 -17.91 -14.61 11.33
N ARG A 59 -17.68 -15.38 12.40
CA ARG A 59 -17.97 -16.80 12.58
C ARG A 59 -19.34 -17.23 12.04
#